data_AF-A0A3C0SAN0-F1
#
_entry.id   AF-A0A3C0SAN0-F1
#
_cell.length_a   1.000
_cell.length_b   1.000
_cell.length_c   1.000
_cell.angle_alpha   90.00
_cell.angle_beta   90.00
_cell.angle_gamma   90.00
#
_symmetry.space_group_name_H-M   'P 1'
#
loop_
_entity.id
_entity.type
_entity.pdbx_description
1 polymer ?
#
loop_
_entity_poly.entity_id
_entity_poly.type
_entity_poly.pdbx_seq_one_letter_code
_entity_poly.pdbx_strand_id
1 'polypeptide(L)'
;MPSFKVEVVDTTGAGDVFHGGYIFGILKGLSLKDTIQFASALAALKCAKVGGRVGIPNLNETITFLEQNSLSEIVSGLRKS
;
A
#
# COMPACT_ATOMS: atom_id res chain seq x y z
N MET A 1 -11.12 -2.66 8.78
CA MET A 1 -11.13 -2.71 7.31
C MET A 1 -10.53 -4.05 6.89
N PRO A 2 -11.13 -4.81 5.97
CA PRO A 2 -10.56 -6.09 5.53
C PRO A 2 -9.26 -5.86 4.76
N SER A 3 -8.28 -6.75 4.97
CA SER A 3 -7.00 -6.74 4.24
C SER A 3 -7.18 -7.23 2.80
N PHE A 4 -6.29 -6.80 1.91
CA PHE A 4 -6.21 -7.32 0.56
C PHE A 4 -5.79 -8.79 0.57
N LYS A 5 -6.45 -9.60 -0.27
CA LYS A 5 -6.06 -10.99 -0.49
C LYS A 5 -4.92 -11.04 -1.49
N VAL A 6 -3.81 -11.63 -1.08
CA VAL A 6 -2.62 -11.88 -1.90
C VAL A 6 -2.09 -13.26 -1.55
N GLU A 7 -1.37 -13.89 -2.47
CA GLU A 7 -0.56 -15.06 -2.14
C GLU A 7 0.64 -14.58 -1.31
N VAL A 8 0.78 -15.09 -0.08
CA VAL A 8 1.83 -14.65 0.85
C VAL A 8 3.08 -15.50 0.66
N VAL A 9 4.19 -14.84 0.36
CA VAL A 9 5.50 -15.45 0.13
C VAL A 9 6.48 -15.13 1.27
N ASP A 10 6.53 -13.88 1.72
CA ASP A 10 7.42 -13.45 2.82
C ASP A 10 6.83 -12.24 3.55
N THR A 11 6.67 -12.32 4.88
CA THR A 11 6.08 -11.25 5.70
C THR A 11 7.10 -10.30 6.32
N THR A 12 8.41 -10.55 6.15
CA THR A 12 9.50 -9.79 6.77
C THR A 12 9.42 -8.30 6.43
N GLY A 13 9.28 -7.41 7.40
CA GLY A 13 9.22 -5.95 7.15
C GLY A 13 7.87 -5.45 6.61
N ALA A 14 6.82 -6.28 6.55
CA ALA A 14 5.48 -5.82 6.14
C ALA A 14 4.93 -4.71 7.06
N GLY A 15 5.25 -4.78 8.36
CA GLY A 15 4.91 -3.74 9.33
C GLY A 15 5.63 -2.42 9.06
N ASP A 16 6.92 -2.46 8.73
CA ASP A 16 7.69 -1.25 8.40
C ASP A 16 7.14 -0.59 7.13
N VAL A 17 6.80 -1.40 6.12
CA VAL A 17 6.19 -0.93 4.88
C VAL A 17 4.80 -0.34 5.12
N PHE A 18 3.99 -0.95 6.00
CA PHE A 18 2.71 -0.38 6.39
C PHE A 18 2.88 1.01 7.01
N HIS A 19 3.77 1.17 8.00
CA HIS A 19 3.97 2.46 8.68
C HIS A 19 4.56 3.50 7.72
N GLY A 20 5.49 3.11 6.84
CA GLY A 20 5.99 3.98 5.79
C GLY A 20 4.89 4.47 4.85
N GLY A 21 4.00 3.57 4.42
CA GLY A 21 2.83 3.91 3.62
C GLY A 21 1.84 4.81 4.37
N TYR A 22 1.65 4.57 5.66
CA TYR A 22 0.77 5.38 6.51
C TYR A 22 1.27 6.82 6.65
N ILE A 23 2.56 7.00 6.97
CA ILE A 23 3.20 8.32 7.03
C ILE A 23 3.08 9.03 5.67
N PHE A 24 3.36 8.31 4.58
CA PHE A 24 3.25 8.85 3.23
C PHE A 24 1.82 9.32 2.91
N GLY A 25 0.79 8.54 3.25
CA GLY A 25 -0.60 8.90 3.02
C GLY A 25 -1.02 10.17 3.79
N ILE A 26 -0.57 10.30 5.03
CA ILE A 26 -0.78 11.53 5.83
C ILE A 26 -0.11 12.73 5.15
N LEU A 27 1.15 12.59 4.73
CA LEU A 27 1.89 13.67 4.05
C LEU A 27 1.27 14.06 2.72
N LYS A 28 0.54 13.15 2.06
CA LYS A 28 -0.24 13.41 0.85
C LYS A 28 -1.64 13.97 1.11
N GLY A 29 -2.01 14.20 2.37
CA GLY A 29 -3.32 14.76 2.73
C GLY A 29 -4.49 13.80 2.46
N LEU A 30 -4.23 12.49 2.41
CA LEU A 30 -5.30 11.50 2.29
C LEU A 30 -6.17 11.49 3.55
N SER A 31 -7.43 11.07 3.40
CA SER A 31 -8.26 10.79 4.57
C SER A 31 -7.64 9.66 5.40
N LEU A 32 -7.98 9.58 6.69
CA LEU A 32 -7.49 8.49 7.55
C LEU A 32 -7.84 7.10 6.97
N LYS A 33 -9.04 6.97 6.41
CA LYS A 33 -9.50 5.72 5.78
C LYS A 33 -8.62 5.37 4.57
N ASP A 34 -8.41 6.33 3.67
CA ASP A 34 -7.62 6.11 2.45
C ASP A 34 -6.15 5.86 2.77
N THR A 35 -5.62 6.53 3.80
CA THR A 35 -4.27 6.32 4.33
C THR A 35 -4.09 4.88 4.80
N ILE A 36 -5.00 4.37 5.64
CA ILE A 36 -4.94 2.99 6.14
C ILE A 36 -5.06 2.00 4.98
N GLN A 37 -5.92 2.30 4.00
CA GLN A 37 -6.14 1.40 2.87
C GLN A 37 -4.94 1.37 1.90
N PHE A 38 -4.31 2.52 1.65
CA PHE A 38 -3.05 2.63 0.91
C PHE A 38 -1.91 1.88 1.61
N ALA A 39 -1.73 2.11 2.92
CA ALA A 39 -0.73 1.41 3.73
C ALA A 39 -0.93 -0.11 3.73
N SER A 40 -2.19 -0.55 3.79
CA SER A 40 -2.56 -1.98 3.73
C SER A 40 -2.23 -2.60 2.36
N ALA A 41 -2.43 -1.86 1.27
CA ALA A 41 -2.06 -2.30 -0.08
C ALA A 41 -0.54 -2.48 -0.22
N LEU A 42 0.22 -1.51 0.28
CA LEU A 42 1.69 -1.55 0.34
C LEU A 42 2.20 -2.79 1.09
N ALA A 43 1.64 -3.05 2.27
CA ALA A 43 2.02 -4.21 3.08
C ALA A 43 1.63 -5.53 2.41
N ALA A 44 0.44 -5.62 1.80
CA ALA A 44 0.00 -6.81 1.08
C ALA A 44 0.91 -7.11 -0.12
N LEU A 45 1.25 -6.10 -0.93
CA LEU A 45 2.19 -6.27 -2.04
C LEU A 45 3.58 -6.69 -1.57
N LYS A 46 4.07 -6.16 -0.44
CA LYS A 46 5.32 -6.62 0.19
C LYS A 46 5.23 -8.11 0.53
N CYS A 47 4.11 -8.54 1.12
CA CYS A 47 3.91 -9.94 1.50
C CYS A 47 3.95 -10.90 0.31
N ALA A 48 3.63 -10.43 -0.89
CA ALA A 48 3.63 -11.22 -2.13
C ALA A 48 5.01 -11.33 -2.82
N LYS A 49 6.06 -10.68 -2.28
CA LYS A 49 7.41 -10.67 -2.86
C LYS A 49 8.43 -11.20 -1.87
N VAL A 50 9.44 -11.91 -2.37
CA VAL A 50 10.57 -12.41 -1.56
C VAL A 50 11.50 -11.27 -1.17
N GLY A 51 11.91 -11.25 0.10
CA GLY A 51 12.99 -10.42 0.61
C GLY A 51 12.49 -9.12 1.22
N GLY A 52 12.97 -8.80 2.43
CA GLY A 52 12.50 -7.65 3.23
C GLY A 52 12.48 -6.33 2.48
N ARG A 53 13.66 -5.72 2.23
CA ARG A 53 13.76 -4.44 1.50
C ARG A 53 13.57 -4.57 -0.01
N VAL A 54 14.00 -5.69 -0.59
CA VAL A 54 13.92 -5.93 -2.04
C VAL A 54 12.47 -6.08 -2.50
N GLY A 55 11.59 -6.59 -1.62
CA GLY A 55 10.16 -6.73 -1.87
C GLY A 55 9.33 -5.48 -1.63
N ILE A 56 9.92 -4.33 -1.25
CA ILE A 56 9.15 -3.10 -1.04
C ILE A 56 8.63 -2.61 -2.41
N PRO A 57 7.29 -2.50 -2.59
CA PRO A 57 6.74 -2.05 -3.85
C PRO A 57 6.91 -0.54 -4.02
N ASN A 58 7.00 -0.09 -5.26
CA ASN A 58 7.01 1.34 -5.57
C ASN A 58 5.58 1.92 -5.63
N LEU A 59 5.49 3.24 -5.75
CA LEU A 59 4.20 3.95 -5.78
C LEU A 59 3.33 3.54 -6.96
N ASN A 60 3.90 3.34 -8.15
CA ASN A 60 3.14 2.96 -9.34
C ASN A 60 2.57 1.54 -9.21
N GLU A 61 3.35 0.58 -8.70
CA GLU A 61 2.87 -0.77 -8.41
C GLU A 61 1.69 -0.75 -7.42
N THR A 62 1.80 0.09 -6.39
CA THR A 62 0.73 0.26 -5.39
C THR A 62 -0.52 0.90 -5.99
N ILE A 63 -0.36 1.91 -6.84
CA ILE A 63 -1.47 2.55 -7.57
C ILE A 63 -2.18 1.53 -8.46
N THR A 64 -1.44 0.79 -9.28
CA THR A 64 -2.02 -0.24 -10.16
C THR A 64 -2.78 -1.29 -9.36
N PHE A 65 -2.23 -1.71 -8.22
CA PHE A 65 -2.91 -2.66 -7.33
C PHE A 65 -4.21 -2.08 -6.74
N LEU A 66 -4.23 -0.81 -6.35
CA LEU A 66 -5.43 -0.14 -5.88
C LEU A 66 -6.49 0.01 -6.98
N GLU A 67 -6.09 0.34 -8.21
CA GLU A 67 -6.99 0.40 -9.37
C GLU A 67 -7.64 -0.97 -9.65
N GLN A 68 -6.85 -2.06 -9.61
CA GLN A 68 -7.34 -3.43 -9.76
C GLN A 68 -8.33 -3.84 -8.66
N ASN A 69 -8.20 -3.25 -7.46
CA ASN A 69 -9.11 -3.48 -6.33
C ASN A 69 -10.24 -2.43 -6.27
N SER A 70 -10.50 -1.70 -7.36
CA SER A 70 -11.59 -0.71 -7.46
C SER A 70 -11.51 0.44 -6.45
N LEU A 71 -10.30 0.87 -6.09
CA LEU A 71 -10.03 1.97 -5.15
C LEU A 71 -9.48 3.22 -5.86
N SER A 72 -10.14 3.62 -6.96
CA SER A 72 -9.76 4.77 -7.79
C SER A 72 -9.81 6.12 -7.06
N GLU A 73 -10.61 6.25 -6.02
CA GLU A 73 -10.68 7.46 -5.17
C GLU A 73 -9.36 7.73 -4.46
N ILE A 74 -8.72 6.68 -3.92
CA ILE A 74 -7.40 6.79 -3.26
C ILE A 74 -6.34 7.24 -4.27
N VAL A 75 -6.38 6.67 -5.48
CA VAL A 75 -5.46 7.00 -6.57
C VAL A 75 -5.59 8.45 -6.99
N SER A 76 -6.83 8.95 -7.05
CA SER A 76 -7.11 10.36 -7.34
C SER A 76 -6.54 11.27 -6.25
N GLY A 77 -6.64 10.89 -4.98
CA GLY A 77 -6.02 11.62 -3.87
C GLY A 77 -4.49 11.64 -3.96
N LEU A 78 -3.87 10.51 -4.32
CA LEU A 78 -2.41 10.38 -4.46
C LEU A 78 -1.82 11.24 -5.58
N ARG A 79 -2.58 11.48 -6.66
CA ARG A 79 -2.15 12.26 -7.83
C ARG A 79 -2.34 13.78 -7.69
N LYS A 80 -3.05 14.26 -6.66
CA LYS A 80 -3.44 15.68 -6.47
C LYS A 80 -2.38 16.57 -5.80
N SER A 81 -1.09 16.21 -5.85
CA SER A 81 0.00 16.91 -5.13
C SER A 81 1.15 17.31 -6.04
#